data_AF-A0A7W0Y541-F1
#
_entry.id   AF-A0A7W0Y541-F1
#
_cell.length_a   1.000
_cell.length_b   1.000
_cell.length_c   1.000
_cell.angle_alpha   90.00
_cell.angle_beta   90.00
_cell.angle_gamma   90.00
#
_symmetry.space_group_name_H-M   'P 1'
#
loop_
_entity.id
_entity.type
_entity.pdbx_description
1 polymer ?
#
loop_
_entity_poly.entity_id
_entity_poly.type
_entity_poly.pdbx_seq_one_letter_code
_entity_poly.pdbx_strand_id
1 'polypeptide(L)'
;MRLNSTPRRSISLALTLALLPALALAAPRKKPKKPAKPAATKPEPARPVVEPTPDPTEEPTEPSKPGATPTAPTSPTGSTAGGAGSGNGPAPVEPPKPVEPVSQGTDVDTLRQEYLSLRDELFKSRARANAVSSQLYSTRVTIKLAYTTGRYYNPTKVSIRLDGASVYDDASGAIAKDDGVRFTGFVAPGRHVLTFRIEAAGKDDDSFSSATEAQVTVKAVAGKDLVITGKARDTGDIAYAWKREERGSYGLAIDVGVKTEKAPK
;
A
#
# COMPACT_ATOMS: atom_id res chain seq x y z
N MET A 1 -46.01 37.22 4.19
CA MET A 1 -44.94 37.45 5.18
C MET A 1 -45.27 36.70 6.47
N ARG A 2 -44.59 35.57 6.72
CA ARG A 2 -44.62 34.85 8.01
C ARG A 2 -43.18 34.46 8.34
N LEU A 3 -42.65 35.03 9.41
CA LEU A 3 -41.32 34.74 9.95
C LEU A 3 -41.39 33.43 10.74
N ASN A 4 -40.61 32.42 10.34
CA ASN A 4 -40.40 31.22 11.15
C ASN A 4 -39.15 31.39 12.02
N SER A 5 -39.41 31.41 13.32
CA SER A 5 -38.46 31.54 14.42
C SER A 5 -37.77 30.19 14.72
N THR A 6 -36.44 30.19 14.72
CA THR A 6 -35.57 29.10 15.20
C THR A 6 -35.51 29.06 16.73
N PRO A 7 -35.70 27.89 17.38
CA PRO A 7 -35.35 27.74 18.79
C PRO A 7 -33.85 27.41 18.98
N ARG A 8 -33.16 28.31 19.68
CA ARG A 8 -31.83 28.14 20.28
C ARG A 8 -31.87 27.01 21.31
N ARG A 9 -30.96 26.02 21.21
CA ARG A 9 -30.70 25.05 22.30
C ARG A 9 -29.49 25.48 23.10
N SER A 10 -29.75 25.69 24.38
CA SER A 10 -28.86 26.21 25.41
C SER A 10 -27.79 25.20 25.81
N ILE A 11 -26.58 25.73 26.02
CA ILE A 11 -25.40 25.04 26.55
C ILE A 11 -25.54 24.96 28.07
N SER A 12 -25.66 23.76 28.63
CA SER A 12 -25.55 23.53 30.08
C SER A 12 -24.12 23.16 30.44
N LEU A 13 -23.38 24.16 30.93
CA LEU A 13 -22.06 24.05 31.53
C LEU A 13 -22.24 23.61 33.00
N ALA A 14 -22.00 22.34 33.31
CA ALA A 14 -21.98 21.85 34.69
C ALA A 14 -20.53 21.84 35.20
N LEU A 15 -20.21 22.90 35.95
CA LEU A 15 -18.98 23.09 36.71
C LEU A 15 -19.15 22.39 38.07
N THR A 16 -18.61 21.17 38.22
CA THR A 16 -18.58 20.48 39.52
C THR A 16 -17.20 20.63 40.15
N LEU A 17 -17.13 21.60 41.06
CA LEU A 17 -16.01 21.87 41.97
C LEU A 17 -16.06 20.85 43.12
N ALA A 18 -15.10 19.94 43.21
CA ALA A 18 -14.90 19.11 44.39
C ALA A 18 -13.44 19.20 44.85
N LEU A 19 -13.31 19.87 45.98
CA LEU A 19 -12.13 20.12 46.80
C LEU A 19 -11.81 18.85 47.61
N LEU A 20 -10.55 18.39 47.65
CA LEU A 20 -9.95 17.71 48.81
C LEU A 20 -8.42 17.64 48.65
N PRO A 21 -7.63 18.06 49.67
CA PRO A 21 -6.17 18.06 49.65
C PRO A 21 -5.58 16.84 50.37
N ALA A 22 -4.47 16.30 49.88
CA ALA A 22 -3.58 15.46 50.69
C ALA A 22 -2.13 15.65 50.25
N LEU A 23 -1.35 16.21 51.17
CA LEU A 23 0.11 16.33 51.13
C LEU A 23 0.76 14.96 50.86
N ALA A 24 1.56 14.86 49.81
CA ALA A 24 2.61 13.84 49.71
C ALA A 24 3.96 14.55 49.61
N LEU A 25 4.70 14.49 50.72
CA LEU A 25 6.09 14.91 50.86
C LEU A 25 6.96 14.27 49.76
N ALA A 26 7.40 15.08 48.79
CA ALA A 26 8.39 14.66 47.81
C ALA A 26 9.77 14.58 48.49
N ALA A 27 10.24 13.36 48.75
CA ALA A 27 11.62 13.10 49.14
C ALA A 27 12.59 13.44 47.98
N PRO A 28 13.77 14.02 48.26
CA PRO A 28 14.74 14.37 47.23
C PRO A 28 15.34 13.11 46.59
N ARG A 29 15.04 12.90 45.31
CA ARG A 29 15.66 11.84 44.50
C ARG A 29 17.14 12.12 44.32
N LYS A 30 17.98 11.20 44.82
CA LYS A 30 19.42 11.14 44.65
C LYS A 30 19.81 11.25 43.17
N LYS A 31 20.75 12.15 42.86
CA LYS A 31 21.35 12.31 41.53
C LYS A 31 22.02 10.98 41.10
N PRO A 32 21.72 10.43 39.92
CA PRO A 32 22.43 9.26 39.40
C PRO A 32 23.89 9.65 39.08
N LYS A 33 24.83 8.88 39.65
CA LYS A 33 26.27 8.94 39.34
C LYS A 33 26.46 8.64 37.84
N LYS A 34 27.10 9.58 37.15
CA LYS A 34 27.59 9.42 35.77
C LYS A 34 28.53 8.20 35.72
N PRO A 35 28.27 7.17 34.91
CA PRO A 35 29.21 6.07 34.75
C PRO A 35 30.48 6.57 34.08
N ALA A 36 31.61 6.16 34.66
CA ALA A 36 32.95 6.49 34.20
C ALA A 36 33.16 5.99 32.76
N LYS A 37 33.74 6.86 31.94
CA LYS A 37 34.19 6.59 30.58
C LYS A 37 35.26 5.49 30.63
N PRO A 38 35.09 4.34 29.95
CA PRO A 38 36.15 3.34 29.82
C PRO A 38 37.33 3.95 29.06
N ALA A 39 38.53 3.76 29.60
CA ALA A 39 39.78 4.19 29.02
C ALA A 39 39.99 3.55 27.65
N ALA A 40 40.44 4.36 26.69
CA ALA A 40 40.87 3.92 25.38
C ALA A 40 42.03 2.92 25.54
N THR A 41 41.78 1.67 25.16
CA THR A 41 42.85 0.68 24.99
C THR A 41 43.48 0.92 23.63
N LYS A 42 44.77 1.25 23.68
CA LYS A 42 45.69 1.41 22.56
C LYS A 42 45.72 0.12 21.70
N PRO A 43 45.48 0.16 20.38
CA PRO A 43 45.70 -1.01 19.55
C PRO A 43 47.21 -1.23 19.32
N GLU A 44 47.66 -2.44 19.62
CA GLU A 44 49.00 -2.97 19.36
C GLU A 44 49.11 -3.40 17.87
N PRO A 45 50.31 -3.29 17.24
CA PRO A 45 50.46 -3.41 15.78
C PRO A 45 50.20 -4.80 15.21
N ALA A 46 49.62 -4.83 14.01
CA ALA A 46 49.39 -6.01 13.21
C ALA A 46 50.70 -6.77 12.89
N ARG A 47 50.69 -8.09 13.09
CA ARG A 47 51.64 -9.01 12.45
C ARG A 47 51.07 -9.47 11.10
N PRO A 48 51.85 -9.48 10.02
CA PRO A 48 51.45 -10.00 8.72
C PRO A 48 51.71 -11.51 8.68
N VAL A 49 50.72 -12.32 8.29
CA VAL A 49 50.94 -13.74 7.99
C VAL A 49 50.11 -14.17 6.77
N VAL A 50 50.82 -14.20 5.64
CA VAL A 50 50.92 -15.29 4.63
C VAL A 50 49.68 -15.64 3.78
N GLU A 51 49.81 -15.33 2.48
CA GLU A 51 49.12 -15.94 1.33
C GLU A 51 49.25 -17.47 1.30
N PRO A 52 48.27 -18.16 0.73
CA PRO A 52 48.66 -19.01 -0.41
C PRO A 52 47.66 -18.96 -1.58
N THR A 53 48.21 -18.91 -2.78
CA THR A 53 47.65 -19.42 -4.06
C THR A 53 48.54 -20.61 -4.50
N PRO A 54 48.23 -21.46 -5.52
CA PRO A 54 46.99 -21.69 -6.29
C PRO A 54 46.62 -23.19 -6.55
N ASP A 55 45.44 -23.38 -7.17
CA ASP A 55 45.00 -24.41 -8.17
C ASP A 55 44.87 -25.92 -7.80
N PRO A 56 44.02 -26.74 -8.47
CA PRO A 56 43.71 -26.72 -9.91
C PRO A 56 42.24 -26.94 -10.39
N THR A 57 41.95 -26.34 -11.55
CA THR A 57 41.34 -26.95 -12.77
C THR A 57 40.27 -28.05 -12.60
N GLU A 58 39.02 -27.71 -12.92
CA GLU A 58 38.07 -28.62 -13.58
C GLU A 58 37.22 -27.85 -14.62
N GLU A 59 37.46 -28.16 -15.90
CA GLU A 59 36.48 -28.13 -17.00
C GLU A 59 35.95 -29.57 -17.16
N PRO A 60 34.96 -29.93 -18.03
CA PRO A 60 33.97 -29.14 -18.76
C PRO A 60 32.54 -29.77 -18.73
N THR A 61 31.46 -29.01 -19.04
CA THR A 61 30.37 -29.48 -19.93
C THR A 61 29.33 -28.38 -20.26
N GLU A 62 29.28 -27.97 -21.53
CA GLU A 62 28.05 -27.55 -22.24
C GLU A 62 27.15 -28.80 -22.50
N PRO A 63 25.83 -28.72 -22.83
CA PRO A 63 25.24 -27.76 -23.78
C PRO A 63 23.78 -27.31 -23.55
N SER A 64 23.35 -26.34 -24.39
CA SER A 64 22.05 -26.31 -25.12
C SER A 64 21.17 -25.06 -24.94
N LYS A 65 21.34 -24.18 -25.94
CA LYS A 65 20.34 -23.57 -26.83
C LYS A 65 19.34 -22.50 -26.31
N PRO A 66 19.29 -21.33 -26.98
CA PRO A 66 18.39 -20.22 -26.69
C PRO A 66 17.07 -20.30 -27.48
N GLY A 67 16.01 -19.68 -26.95
CA GLY A 67 14.89 -19.21 -27.76
C GLY A 67 13.53 -19.19 -27.05
N ALA A 68 13.02 -17.99 -26.79
CA ALA A 68 11.60 -17.65 -26.95
C ALA A 68 11.39 -16.14 -26.72
N THR A 69 11.44 -15.38 -27.81
CA THR A 69 10.95 -14.00 -27.90
C THR A 69 9.41 -14.02 -27.91
N PRO A 70 8.69 -13.13 -27.22
CA PRO A 70 7.23 -13.07 -27.29
C PRO A 70 6.75 -12.44 -28.60
N THR A 71 5.91 -13.18 -29.33
CA THR A 71 5.27 -12.81 -30.59
C THR A 71 4.15 -11.79 -30.36
N ALA A 72 4.21 -10.65 -31.05
CA ALA A 72 3.12 -9.67 -31.13
C ALA A 72 2.06 -10.11 -32.16
N PRO A 73 0.76 -9.86 -31.94
CA PRO A 73 -0.27 -10.14 -32.93
C PRO A 73 -0.36 -9.05 -34.01
N THR A 74 -0.27 -9.51 -35.25
CA THR A 74 -0.44 -8.80 -36.53
C THR A 74 -1.88 -8.35 -36.79
N SER A 75 -2.04 -7.11 -37.24
CA SER A 75 -3.29 -6.57 -37.83
C SER A 75 -3.52 -7.13 -39.25
N PRO A 76 -4.76 -7.42 -39.66
CA PRO A 76 -5.05 -7.79 -41.05
C PRO A 76 -5.19 -6.55 -41.95
N THR A 77 -4.37 -6.53 -42.99
CA THR A 77 -4.53 -5.68 -44.18
C THR A 77 -5.58 -6.30 -45.10
N GLY A 78 -6.67 -5.56 -45.35
CA GLY A 78 -7.66 -5.87 -46.39
C GLY A 78 -7.48 -4.94 -47.59
N SER A 79 -7.11 -5.51 -48.72
CA SER A 79 -6.93 -4.87 -50.03
C SER A 79 -8.16 -5.13 -50.89
N THR A 80 -8.74 -4.09 -51.51
CA THR A 80 -9.54 -4.26 -52.72
C THR A 80 -9.42 -3.04 -53.63
N ALA A 81 -9.07 -3.32 -54.88
CA ALA A 81 -8.91 -2.38 -55.97
C ALA A 81 -10.21 -2.27 -56.79
N GLY A 82 -10.36 -1.16 -57.52
CA GLY A 82 -11.00 -1.14 -58.84
C GLY A 82 -12.13 -0.13 -59.04
N GLY A 83 -12.01 0.67 -60.11
CA GLY A 83 -13.17 1.20 -60.84
C GLY A 83 -13.09 2.67 -61.22
N ALA A 84 -12.77 2.94 -62.49
CA ALA A 84 -12.70 4.26 -63.12
C ALA A 84 -14.09 4.85 -63.44
N GLY A 85 -14.11 6.15 -63.74
CA GLY A 85 -15.31 6.99 -63.72
C GLY A 85 -16.10 7.11 -65.03
N SER A 86 -17.17 7.93 -64.98
CA SER A 86 -17.66 8.80 -66.07
C SER A 86 -18.81 9.66 -65.53
N GLY A 87 -18.89 10.92 -65.95
CA GLY A 87 -19.82 11.93 -65.43
C GLY A 87 -21.13 12.08 -66.20
N ASN A 88 -22.11 12.76 -65.58
CA ASN A 88 -22.88 13.89 -66.14
C ASN A 88 -24.05 14.31 -65.22
N GLY A 89 -24.09 15.61 -64.88
CA GLY A 89 -25.31 16.43 -64.78
C GLY A 89 -26.17 16.36 -63.49
N PRO A 90 -26.88 17.46 -63.11
CA PRO A 90 -27.16 17.78 -61.70
C PRO A 90 -28.63 17.73 -61.25
N ALA A 91 -28.80 17.84 -59.92
CA ALA A 91 -29.97 18.15 -59.08
C ALA A 91 -30.72 16.95 -58.44
N PRO A 92 -31.42 17.12 -57.30
CA PRO A 92 -31.38 18.15 -56.25
C PRO A 92 -30.97 17.60 -54.87
N VAL A 93 -30.49 18.47 -53.99
CA VAL A 93 -30.04 18.15 -52.62
C VAL A 93 -31.21 17.75 -51.74
N GLU A 94 -31.28 16.46 -51.39
CA GLU A 94 -32.17 15.94 -50.34
C GLU A 94 -31.47 16.14 -48.97
N PRO A 95 -32.14 16.68 -47.95
CA PRO A 95 -31.52 16.91 -46.64
C PRO A 95 -31.07 15.58 -46.02
N PRO A 96 -29.87 15.52 -45.40
CA PRO A 96 -29.38 14.29 -44.82
C PRO A 96 -30.32 13.83 -43.71
N LYS A 97 -30.85 12.60 -43.83
CA LYS A 97 -31.49 11.89 -42.72
C LYS A 97 -30.50 11.86 -41.56
N PRO A 98 -30.93 12.14 -40.31
CA PRO A 98 -30.08 11.98 -39.15
C PRO A 98 -29.49 10.57 -39.14
N VAL A 99 -28.17 10.49 -39.32
CA VAL A 99 -27.42 9.27 -39.10
C VAL A 99 -27.57 8.97 -37.63
N GLU A 100 -28.36 7.94 -37.29
CA GLU A 100 -28.32 7.37 -35.96
C GLU A 100 -26.85 7.10 -35.63
N PRO A 101 -26.32 7.56 -34.48
CA PRO A 101 -24.97 7.22 -34.11
C PRO A 101 -24.94 5.70 -33.92
N VAL A 102 -24.37 5.00 -34.90
CA VAL A 102 -23.88 3.64 -34.72
C VAL A 102 -22.93 3.69 -33.54
N SER A 103 -23.45 3.31 -32.37
CA SER A 103 -22.67 3.07 -31.18
C SER A 103 -21.72 1.92 -31.47
N GLN A 104 -20.56 2.24 -32.06
CA GLN A 104 -19.35 1.43 -31.93
C GLN A 104 -18.73 1.63 -30.53
N GLY A 105 -19.56 1.83 -29.51
CA GLY A 105 -19.19 1.73 -28.11
C GLY A 105 -19.68 0.38 -27.62
N THR A 106 -18.77 -0.42 -27.04
CA THR A 106 -19.13 -1.59 -26.24
C THR A 106 -20.33 -1.25 -25.37
N ASP A 107 -21.39 -2.04 -25.49
CA ASP A 107 -22.63 -1.80 -24.77
C ASP A 107 -22.34 -1.70 -23.27
N VAL A 108 -22.67 -0.54 -22.69
CA VAL A 108 -22.37 -0.21 -21.29
C VAL A 108 -23.10 -1.15 -20.34
N ASP A 109 -24.27 -1.66 -20.74
CA ASP A 109 -25.02 -2.62 -19.95
C ASP A 109 -24.37 -4.01 -19.96
N THR A 110 -23.81 -4.44 -21.09
CA THR A 110 -22.97 -5.65 -21.17
C THR A 110 -21.72 -5.52 -20.28
N LEU A 111 -21.00 -4.40 -20.32
CA LEU A 111 -19.84 -4.15 -19.44
C LEU A 111 -20.23 -4.15 -17.96
N ARG A 112 -21.41 -3.62 -17.63
CA ARG A 112 -21.93 -3.65 -16.26
C ARG A 112 -22.23 -5.09 -15.81
N GLN A 113 -22.78 -5.93 -16.68
CA GLN A 113 -23.03 -7.34 -16.38
C GLN A 113 -21.74 -8.13 -16.21
N GLU A 114 -20.77 -7.94 -17.10
CA GLU A 114 -19.45 -8.56 -17.00
C GLU A 114 -18.75 -8.13 -15.70
N TYR A 115 -18.80 -6.85 -15.35
CA TYR A 115 -18.24 -6.34 -14.10
C TYR A 115 -18.87 -7.00 -12.87
N LEU A 116 -20.20 -7.13 -12.83
CA LEU A 116 -20.90 -7.80 -11.72
C LEU A 116 -20.56 -9.29 -11.65
N SER A 117 -20.49 -9.97 -12.80
CA SER A 117 -20.08 -11.39 -12.88
C SER A 117 -18.65 -11.60 -12.38
N LEU A 118 -17.68 -10.80 -12.85
CA LEU A 118 -16.29 -10.86 -12.41
C LEU A 118 -16.16 -10.60 -10.91
N ARG A 119 -16.96 -9.67 -10.38
CA ARG A 119 -16.98 -9.38 -8.95
C ARG A 119 -17.47 -10.59 -8.14
N ASP A 120 -18.55 -11.22 -8.59
CA ASP A 120 -19.14 -12.38 -7.90
C ASP A 120 -18.23 -13.62 -7.98
N GLU A 121 -17.59 -13.85 -9.13
CA GLU A 121 -16.57 -14.90 -9.29
C GLU A 121 -15.36 -14.67 -8.38
N LEU A 122 -14.88 -13.43 -8.28
CA LEU A 122 -13.78 -13.05 -7.40
C LEU A 122 -14.16 -13.28 -5.92
N PHE A 123 -15.39 -12.95 -5.51
CA PHE A 123 -15.87 -13.25 -4.16
C PHE A 123 -15.96 -14.76 -3.91
N LYS A 124 -16.50 -15.54 -4.85
CA LYS A 124 -16.60 -16.99 -4.74
C LYS A 124 -15.22 -17.67 -4.65
N SER A 125 -14.28 -17.21 -5.48
CA SER A 125 -12.89 -17.68 -5.47
C SER A 125 -12.21 -17.39 -4.13
N ARG A 126 -12.34 -16.16 -3.62
CA ARG A 126 -11.80 -15.77 -2.30
C ARG A 126 -12.41 -16.57 -1.15
N ALA A 127 -13.73 -16.81 -1.18
CA ALA A 127 -14.41 -17.59 -0.16
C ALA A 127 -13.93 -19.06 -0.15
N ARG A 128 -13.81 -19.68 -1.34
CA ARG A 128 -13.29 -21.05 -1.48
C ARG A 128 -11.84 -21.14 -1.03
N ALA A 129 -10.99 -20.20 -1.46
CA ALA A 129 -9.58 -20.16 -1.05
C ALA A 129 -9.46 -20.04 0.47
N ASN A 130 -10.25 -19.17 1.10
CA ASN A 130 -10.24 -19.02 2.56
C ASN A 130 -10.73 -20.28 3.27
N ALA A 131 -11.79 -20.93 2.76
CA ALA A 131 -12.30 -22.18 3.31
C ALA A 131 -11.24 -23.29 3.26
N VAL A 132 -10.60 -23.49 2.11
CA VAL A 132 -9.53 -24.48 1.94
C VAL A 132 -8.34 -24.16 2.87
N SER A 133 -7.90 -22.90 2.91
CA SER A 133 -6.80 -22.50 3.78
C SER A 133 -7.12 -22.68 5.26
N SER A 134 -8.37 -22.45 5.69
CA SER A 134 -8.79 -22.68 7.08
C SER A 134 -8.80 -24.16 7.49
N GLN A 135 -8.96 -25.07 6.52
CA GLN A 135 -8.88 -26.51 6.75
C GLN A 135 -7.43 -27.00 6.73
N LEU A 136 -6.59 -26.40 5.88
CA LEU A 136 -5.18 -26.80 5.72
C LEU A 136 -4.26 -26.21 6.78
N TYR A 137 -4.56 -25.00 7.28
CA TYR A 137 -3.67 -24.25 8.15
C TYR A 137 -4.35 -23.77 9.42
N SER A 138 -3.71 -24.02 10.56
CA SER A 138 -4.15 -23.56 11.88
C SER A 138 -3.69 -22.14 12.22
N THR A 139 -2.94 -21.48 11.34
CA THR A 139 -2.34 -20.16 11.62
C THR A 139 -3.14 -19.08 10.91
N ARG A 140 -3.86 -18.26 11.68
CA ARG A 140 -4.53 -17.06 11.16
C ARG A 140 -3.57 -15.88 11.17
N VAL A 141 -3.50 -15.12 10.09
CA VAL A 141 -2.78 -13.86 10.00
C VAL A 141 -3.77 -12.69 10.00
N THR A 142 -3.48 -11.67 10.80
CA THR A 142 -4.22 -10.41 10.83
C THR A 142 -3.24 -9.26 10.58
N ILE A 143 -3.50 -8.45 9.56
CA ILE A 143 -2.66 -7.31 9.18
C ILE A 143 -3.42 -6.02 9.45
N LYS A 144 -2.83 -5.16 10.25
CA LYS A 144 -3.31 -3.82 10.56
C LYS A 144 -2.38 -2.80 9.94
N LEU A 145 -2.94 -1.73 9.39
CA LEU A 145 -2.18 -0.63 8.84
C LEU A 145 -2.87 0.69 9.18
N ALA A 146 -2.10 1.61 9.77
CA ALA A 146 -2.56 2.94 10.15
C ALA A 146 -1.65 4.01 9.55
N TYR A 147 -2.24 5.11 9.06
CA TYR A 147 -1.51 6.31 8.65
C TYR A 147 -1.70 7.40 9.71
N THR A 148 -0.69 7.58 10.56
CA THR A 148 -0.87 8.30 11.83
C THR A 148 -0.64 9.80 11.75
N THR A 149 0.14 10.26 10.77
CA THR A 149 0.49 11.68 10.60
C THR A 149 0.23 12.07 9.16
N GLY A 150 -0.86 12.78 8.92
CA GLY A 150 -1.19 13.37 7.63
C GLY A 150 -1.38 14.86 7.80
N ARG A 151 -0.36 15.57 8.28
CA ARG A 151 -0.46 17.04 8.43
C ARG A 151 -0.41 17.69 7.06
N TYR A 152 0.67 17.44 6.33
CA TYR A 152 0.95 18.06 5.03
C TYR A 152 0.75 17.12 3.84
N TYR A 153 0.66 15.81 4.08
CA TYR A 153 0.39 14.81 3.05
C TYR A 153 -0.88 14.01 3.34
N ASN A 154 -1.51 13.53 2.26
CA ASN A 154 -2.55 12.51 2.30
C ASN A 154 -2.05 11.25 1.60
N PRO A 155 -2.34 10.04 2.11
CA PRO A 155 -2.07 8.82 1.37
C PRO A 155 -2.93 8.83 0.10
N THR A 156 -2.35 8.45 -1.03
CA THR A 156 -3.03 8.34 -2.33
C THR A 156 -3.20 6.89 -2.73
N LYS A 157 -2.16 6.08 -2.51
CA LYS A 157 -2.18 4.66 -2.79
C LYS A 157 -1.53 3.88 -1.68
N VAL A 158 -2.18 2.80 -1.26
CA VAL A 158 -1.61 1.88 -0.29
C VAL A 158 -1.82 0.45 -0.75
N SER A 159 -0.75 -0.33 -0.73
CA SER A 159 -0.83 -1.75 -1.04
C SER A 159 -0.08 -2.58 -0.01
N ILE A 160 -0.63 -3.75 0.27
CA ILE A 160 -0.03 -4.76 1.13
C ILE A 160 0.05 -6.04 0.31
N ARG A 161 1.26 -6.60 0.24
CA ARG A 161 1.52 -7.89 -0.38
C ARG A 161 1.98 -8.90 0.65
N LEU A 162 1.48 -10.12 0.52
CA LEU A 162 1.87 -11.28 1.30
C LEU A 162 2.36 -12.34 0.31
N ASP A 163 3.62 -12.74 0.44
CA ASP A 163 4.30 -13.69 -0.44
C ASP A 163 4.18 -13.34 -1.94
N GLY A 164 4.22 -12.03 -2.23
CA GLY A 164 4.08 -11.49 -3.59
C GLY A 164 2.63 -11.27 -4.04
N ALA A 165 1.64 -11.89 -3.39
CA ALA A 165 0.23 -11.69 -3.71
C ALA A 165 -0.34 -10.42 -3.06
N SER A 166 -1.12 -9.62 -3.79
CA SER A 166 -1.81 -8.45 -3.24
C SER A 166 -2.96 -8.89 -2.35
N VAL A 167 -2.88 -8.56 -1.05
CA VAL A 167 -3.93 -8.88 -0.06
C VAL A 167 -4.77 -7.68 0.31
N TYR A 168 -4.26 -6.48 0.06
CA TYR A 168 -4.95 -5.22 0.26
C TYR A 168 -4.43 -4.20 -0.76
N ASP A 169 -5.34 -3.49 -1.41
CA ASP A 169 -5.02 -2.37 -2.30
C ASP A 169 -6.08 -1.30 -2.08
N ASP A 170 -5.64 -0.08 -1.84
CA ASP A 170 -6.46 1.11 -1.70
C ASP A 170 -5.86 2.22 -2.56
N ALA A 171 -6.46 2.43 -3.72
CA ALA A 171 -6.13 3.51 -4.64
C ALA A 171 -6.92 4.81 -4.35
N SER A 172 -7.77 4.80 -3.32
CA SER A 172 -8.61 5.96 -2.96
C SER A 172 -8.00 6.83 -1.86
N GLY A 173 -6.89 6.39 -1.27
CA GLY A 173 -6.25 7.11 -0.17
C GLY A 173 -7.05 7.08 1.14
N ALA A 174 -8.03 6.18 1.26
CA ALA A 174 -8.94 6.09 2.40
C ALA A 174 -8.33 5.30 3.58
N ILE A 175 -7.01 5.39 3.79
CA ILE A 175 -6.39 4.83 4.99
C ILE A 175 -6.73 5.70 6.19
N ALA A 176 -7.66 5.18 6.99
CA ALA A 176 -8.02 5.77 8.24
C ALA A 176 -6.84 5.76 9.25
N LYS A 177 -6.87 6.73 10.17
CA LYS A 177 -5.84 6.95 11.21
C LYS A 177 -5.88 5.89 12.31
N ASP A 178 -6.90 5.04 12.33
CA ASP A 178 -7.10 3.99 13.31
C ASP A 178 -6.27 2.74 12.97
N ASP A 179 -5.98 1.93 13.98
CA ASP A 179 -5.30 0.63 13.86
C ASP A 179 -6.26 -0.46 13.30
N GLY A 180 -7.03 -0.10 12.27
CA GLY A 180 -8.04 -0.93 11.62
C GLY A 180 -7.43 -2.15 10.91
N VAL A 181 -8.17 -3.27 10.94
CA VAL A 181 -7.76 -4.50 10.26
C VAL A 181 -7.97 -4.35 8.75
N ARG A 182 -6.90 -4.53 7.98
CA ARG A 182 -6.92 -4.43 6.51
C ARG A 182 -7.04 -5.79 5.85
N PHE A 183 -6.51 -6.82 6.50
CA PHE A 183 -6.56 -8.18 6.00
C PHE A 183 -6.61 -9.19 7.15
N THR A 184 -7.43 -10.21 6.97
CA THR A 184 -7.46 -11.41 7.80
C THR A 184 -7.52 -12.63 6.90
N GLY A 185 -6.64 -13.60 7.12
CA GLY A 185 -6.61 -14.84 6.34
C GLY A 185 -5.85 -15.96 7.05
N PHE A 186 -5.73 -17.11 6.40
CA PHE A 186 -4.92 -18.24 6.89
C PHE A 186 -3.67 -18.41 6.04
N VAL A 187 -2.55 -18.75 6.69
CA VAL A 187 -1.25 -18.97 6.04
C VAL A 187 -0.61 -20.25 6.55
N ALA A 188 0.25 -20.84 5.73
CA ALA A 188 1.05 -21.98 6.15
C ALA A 188 1.92 -21.60 7.36
N PRO A 189 2.22 -22.53 8.29
CA PRO A 189 3.29 -22.30 9.25
C PRO A 189 4.64 -22.19 8.51
N GLY A 190 5.44 -21.16 8.82
CA GLY A 190 6.69 -20.94 8.07
C GLY A 190 7.13 -19.49 8.00
N ARG A 191 8.05 -19.21 7.08
CA ARG A 191 8.51 -17.84 6.78
C ARG A 191 7.65 -17.27 5.67
N HIS A 192 7.16 -16.06 5.88
CA HIS A 192 6.39 -15.29 4.91
C HIS A 192 7.02 -13.93 4.70
N VAL A 193 6.89 -13.41 3.49
CA VAL A 193 7.37 -12.08 3.11
C VAL A 193 6.18 -11.14 3.05
N LEU A 194 6.24 -10.06 3.81
CA LEU A 194 5.26 -8.99 3.80
C LEU A 194 5.88 -7.75 3.19
N THR A 195 5.16 -7.11 2.28
CA THR A 195 5.55 -5.84 1.67
C THR A 195 4.45 -4.83 1.88
N PHE A 196 4.79 -3.71 2.52
CA PHE A 196 3.91 -2.56 2.70
C PHE A 196 4.41 -1.46 1.77
N ARG A 197 3.54 -0.92 0.93
CA ARG A 197 3.85 0.23 0.09
C ARG A 197 2.82 1.32 0.28
N ILE A 198 3.29 2.53 0.52
CA ILE A 198 2.45 3.71 0.73
C ILE A 198 2.97 4.82 -0.15
N GLU A 199 2.06 5.43 -0.89
CA GLU A 199 2.28 6.63 -1.68
C GLU A 199 1.44 7.73 -1.06
N ALA A 200 2.03 8.91 -0.91
CA ALA A 200 1.40 10.08 -0.32
C ALA A 200 1.70 11.32 -1.18
N ALA A 201 0.70 12.17 -1.35
CA ALA A 201 0.80 13.43 -2.08
C ALA A 201 0.60 14.61 -1.14
N GLY A 202 1.32 15.70 -1.42
CA GLY A 202 1.21 16.95 -0.69
C GLY A 202 -0.19 17.53 -0.83
N LYS A 203 -0.73 18.06 0.26
CA LYS A 203 -2.07 18.67 0.29
C LYS A 203 -2.11 20.05 -0.33
N ASP A 204 -1.06 20.83 -0.10
CA ASP A 204 -0.98 22.22 -0.55
C ASP A 204 -0.38 22.33 -1.95
N ASP A 205 0.34 21.30 -2.39
CA ASP A 205 0.98 21.17 -3.68
C ASP A 205 1.24 19.68 -3.97
N ASP A 206 0.54 19.14 -4.96
CA ASP A 206 0.54 17.72 -5.32
C ASP A 206 1.76 17.33 -6.16
N SER A 207 2.54 18.30 -6.64
CA SER A 207 3.84 18.05 -7.28
C SER A 207 4.84 17.42 -6.31
N PHE A 208 4.68 17.66 -5.01
CA PHE A 208 5.43 16.98 -3.96
C PHE A 208 4.72 15.68 -3.58
N SER A 209 5.27 14.57 -4.04
CA SER A 209 4.83 13.23 -3.64
C SER A 209 5.98 12.43 -3.02
N SER A 210 5.62 11.45 -2.19
CA SER A 210 6.57 10.52 -1.62
C SER A 210 6.00 9.11 -1.66
N ALA A 211 6.87 8.14 -1.90
CA ALA A 211 6.54 6.73 -1.85
C ALA A 211 7.55 6.03 -0.95
N THR A 212 7.06 5.14 -0.09
CA THR A 212 7.92 4.31 0.74
C THR A 212 7.45 2.87 0.67
N GLU A 213 8.40 1.95 0.70
CA GLU A 213 8.17 0.52 0.70
C GLU A 213 8.95 -0.13 1.83
N ALA A 214 8.29 -0.97 2.61
CA ALA A 214 8.88 -1.74 3.69
C ALA A 214 8.62 -3.22 3.45
N GLN A 215 9.69 -4.00 3.26
CA GLN A 215 9.65 -5.44 3.12
C GLN A 215 10.19 -6.09 4.39
N VAL A 216 9.41 -7.00 4.99
CA VAL A 216 9.78 -7.73 6.20
C VAL A 216 9.52 -9.21 6.03
N THR A 217 10.40 -10.04 6.59
CA THR A 217 10.16 -11.48 6.70
C THR A 217 9.62 -11.79 8.09
N VAL A 218 8.45 -12.44 8.15
CA VAL A 218 7.81 -12.84 9.40
C VAL A 218 7.71 -14.36 9.48
N LYS A 219 7.67 -14.90 10.70
CA LYS A 219 7.50 -16.34 10.93
C LYS A 219 6.12 -16.62 11.53
N ALA A 220 5.27 -17.32 10.77
CA ALA A 220 4.02 -17.89 11.24
C ALA A 220 4.31 -19.16 12.05
N VAL A 221 3.75 -19.23 13.27
CA VAL A 221 3.94 -20.35 14.19
C VAL A 221 2.66 -21.17 14.25
N ALA A 222 2.77 -22.48 14.01
CA ALA A 222 1.63 -23.39 14.03
C ALA A 222 0.83 -23.28 15.35
N GLY A 223 -0.51 -23.24 15.22
CA GLY A 223 -1.43 -23.13 16.37
C GLY A 223 -1.44 -21.77 17.07
N LYS A 224 -0.81 -20.74 16.49
CA LYS A 224 -0.87 -19.35 16.97
C LYS A 224 -1.40 -18.44 15.88
N ASP A 225 -2.07 -17.37 16.29
CA ASP A 225 -2.47 -16.30 15.39
C ASP A 225 -1.30 -15.32 15.25
N LEU A 226 -0.99 -14.90 14.03
CA LEU A 226 0.04 -13.92 13.72
C LEU A 226 -0.62 -12.54 13.52
N VAL A 227 -0.24 -11.56 14.32
CA VAL A 227 -0.72 -10.19 14.20
C VAL A 227 0.43 -9.29 13.78
N ILE A 228 0.29 -8.65 12.62
CA ILE A 228 1.23 -7.65 12.11
C ILE A 228 0.56 -6.28 12.14
N THR A 229 1.26 -5.28 12.68
CA THR A 229 0.81 -3.89 12.73
C THR A 229 1.83 -3.01 12.02
N GLY A 230 1.45 -2.45 10.88
CA GLY A 230 2.19 -1.38 10.21
C GLY A 230 1.68 -0.01 10.66
N LYS A 231 2.59 0.91 10.96
CA LYS A 231 2.28 2.31 11.25
C LYS A 231 3.10 3.20 10.34
N ALA A 232 2.39 3.91 9.48
CA ALA A 232 3.00 4.91 8.62
C ALA A 232 3.01 6.27 9.30
N ARG A 233 4.17 6.92 9.22
CA ARG A 233 4.41 8.28 9.71
C ARG A 233 5.06 9.10 8.63
N ASP A 234 4.67 10.34 8.57
CA ASP A 234 5.13 11.37 7.67
C ASP A 234 5.46 12.59 8.51
N THR A 235 6.74 12.94 8.51
CA THR A 235 7.30 14.12 9.15
C THR A 235 7.68 15.21 8.16
N GLY A 236 7.41 15.00 6.86
CA GLY A 236 7.75 15.95 5.81
C GLY A 236 6.87 17.19 5.81
N ASP A 237 7.45 18.32 5.44
CA ASP A 237 6.81 19.63 5.42
C ASP A 237 6.98 20.37 4.08
N ILE A 238 7.71 19.78 3.13
CA ILE A 238 8.08 20.44 1.87
C ILE A 238 6.89 20.94 1.07
N ALA A 239 5.78 20.20 0.99
CA ALA A 239 4.58 20.63 0.27
C ALA A 239 4.01 21.97 0.78
N TYR A 240 4.22 22.28 2.07
CA TYR A 240 3.79 23.53 2.69
C TYR A 240 4.90 24.59 2.69
N ALA A 241 6.13 24.20 3.08
CA ALA A 241 7.23 25.12 3.29
C ALA A 241 7.81 25.69 1.97
N TRP A 242 7.69 24.94 0.87
CA TRP A 242 8.28 25.33 -0.42
C TRP A 242 7.78 26.68 -0.94
N LYS A 243 6.46 26.94 -0.88
CA LYS A 243 5.86 28.20 -1.36
C LYS A 243 6.36 29.45 -0.63
N ARG A 244 6.95 29.28 0.56
CA ARG A 244 7.35 30.39 1.44
C ARG A 244 8.86 30.59 1.48
N GLU A 245 9.59 29.48 1.53
CA GLU A 245 11.02 29.49 1.82
C GLU A 245 11.83 28.69 0.79
N GLU A 246 11.18 28.10 -0.21
CA GLU A 246 11.79 27.25 -1.26
C GLU A 246 12.69 26.14 -0.68
N ARG A 247 12.32 25.68 0.52
CA ARG A 247 12.99 24.61 1.26
C ARG A 247 11.98 23.82 2.05
N GLY A 248 12.33 22.59 2.35
CA GLY A 248 11.55 21.69 3.18
C GLY A 248 12.15 20.29 3.17
N SER A 249 11.49 19.37 3.85
CA SER A 249 11.95 17.99 4.02
C SER A 249 10.89 16.97 3.65
N TYR A 250 11.34 15.78 3.25
CA TYR A 250 10.53 14.56 3.17
C TYR A 250 10.79 13.69 4.40
N GLY A 251 9.80 12.90 4.81
CA GLY A 251 9.95 12.04 5.97
C GLY A 251 8.89 10.97 6.11
N LEU A 252 8.64 10.18 5.06
CA LEU A 252 7.69 9.07 5.07
C LEU A 252 8.38 7.76 5.51
N ALA A 253 7.96 7.20 6.64
CA ALA A 253 8.48 5.97 7.24
C ALA A 253 7.35 4.99 7.60
N ILE A 254 7.66 3.69 7.57
CA ILE A 254 6.77 2.61 8.01
C ILE A 254 7.42 1.86 9.16
N ASP A 255 6.81 1.91 10.33
CA ASP A 255 7.17 1.10 11.48
C ASP A 255 6.35 -0.19 11.47
N VAL A 256 7.00 -1.36 11.52
CA VAL A 256 6.32 -2.67 11.52
C VAL A 256 6.52 -3.40 12.84
N GLY A 257 5.42 -3.69 13.53
CA GLY A 257 5.38 -4.52 14.73
C GLY A 257 4.79 -5.91 14.42
N VAL A 258 5.37 -6.95 15.01
CA VAL A 258 4.93 -8.34 14.83
C VAL A 258 4.73 -9.00 16.18
N LYS A 259 3.60 -9.69 16.37
CA LYS A 259 3.34 -10.49 17.58
C LYS A 259 2.57 -11.75 17.22
N THR A 260 2.71 -12.78 18.05
CA THR A 260 1.89 -13.99 17.98
C THR A 260 0.93 -14.04 19.17
N GLU A 261 -0.32 -14.38 18.91
CA GLU A 261 -1.36 -14.54 19.93
C GLU A 261 -1.82 -16.00 19.97
N LYS A 262 -2.44 -16.40 21.09
CA LYS A 262 -3.00 -17.75 21.22
C LYS A 262 -4.23 -17.83 20.32
N ALA A 263 -4.29 -18.84 19.46
CA ALA A 263 -5.47 -19.07 18.63
C ALA A 263 -6.71 -19.26 19.54
N PRO A 264 -7.85 -18.62 19.22
CA PRO A 264 -9.09 -18.87 19.94
C PRO A 264 -9.42 -20.36 19.83
N LYS A 265 -9.67 -21.00 20.98
CA LYS A 265 -10.08 -22.41 21.06
C LYS A 265 -11.48 -22.60 20.51
#